data_AF-A0A550H9A0-F1
#
_entry.id   AF-A0A550H9A0-F1
#
_cell.length_a   1.000
_cell.length_b   1.000
_cell.length_c   1.000
_cell.angle_alpha   90.00
_cell.angle_beta   90.00
_cell.angle_gamma   90.00
#
_symmetry.space_group_name_H-M   'P 1'
#
loop_
_entity.id
_entity.type
_entity.pdbx_description
1 polymer ?
#
loop_
_entity_poly.entity_id
_entity_poly.type
_entity_poly.pdbx_seq_one_letter_code
_entity_poly.pdbx_strand_id
1 'polypeptide(L)'
;MNNLWALVVKEVKELVRDPKILIGVILMPVIIFPVIGSAIQISQESVQRAIMGASFAVWTDDDGFVTDALLNYLYTNNTVVPIQATTLEEALLSFTSTDSAALVYIPRGYNENITLGVQGNLKVYANLRNLN
;
A
#
# COMPACT_ATOMS: atom_id res chain seq x y z
N MET A 1 -9.37 -52.05 5.26
CA MET A 1 -9.58 -50.59 5.15
C MET A 1 -10.94 -50.10 5.64
N ASN A 2 -11.99 -50.93 5.68
CA ASN A 2 -13.35 -50.46 6.02
C ASN A 2 -13.61 -50.19 7.52
N ASN A 3 -12.90 -50.86 8.43
CA ASN A 3 -13.19 -50.74 9.88
C ASN A 3 -12.74 -49.40 10.48
N LEU A 4 -11.63 -48.83 10.02
CA LEU A 4 -11.16 -47.52 10.48
C LEU A 4 -12.09 -46.40 9.99
N TRP A 5 -12.55 -46.51 8.75
CA TRP A 5 -13.51 -45.55 8.19
C TRP A 5 -14.86 -45.57 8.93
N ALA A 6 -15.37 -46.76 9.26
CA ALA A 6 -16.58 -46.90 10.06
C ALA A 6 -16.45 -46.27 11.46
N LEU A 7 -15.27 -46.40 12.07
CA LEU A 7 -14.97 -45.80 13.36
C LEU A 7 -14.93 -44.26 13.27
N VAL A 8 -14.22 -43.71 12.27
CA VAL A 8 -14.15 -42.26 12.03
C VAL A 8 -15.54 -41.67 11.78
N VAL A 9 -16.38 -42.32 10.96
CA VAL A 9 -17.75 -41.87 10.68
C VAL A 9 -18.60 -41.87 11.96
N LYS A 10 -18.42 -42.85 12.84
CA LYS A 10 -19.12 -42.90 14.13
C LYS A 10 -18.73 -41.69 15.00
N GLU A 11 -17.44 -41.45 15.17
CA GLU A 11 -16.93 -40.34 15.98
C GLU A 11 -17.37 -38.97 15.43
N VAL A 12 -17.28 -38.77 14.10
CA VAL A 12 -17.76 -37.53 13.46
C VAL A 12 -19.27 -37.35 13.68
N LYS A 13 -20.05 -38.43 13.60
CA LYS A 13 -21.51 -38.38 13.83
C LYS A 13 -21.85 -38.11 15.29
N GLU A 14 -21.04 -38.58 16.24
CA GLU A 14 -21.18 -38.24 17.66
C GLU A 14 -20.83 -36.77 17.91
N LEU A 15 -19.74 -36.26 17.32
CA LEU A 15 -19.32 -34.85 17.41
C LEU A 15 -20.36 -33.88 16.83
N VAL A 16 -20.97 -34.22 15.68
CA VAL A 16 -22.02 -33.40 15.04
C VAL A 16 -23.34 -33.45 15.83
N ARG A 17 -23.59 -34.53 16.58
CA ARG A 17 -24.82 -34.68 17.37
C ARG A 17 -24.75 -33.96 18.73
N ASP A 18 -23.56 -33.63 19.20
CA ASP A 18 -23.40 -32.77 20.38
C ASP A 18 -23.55 -31.29 19.97
N PRO A 19 -24.66 -30.62 20.32
CA PRO A 19 -24.91 -29.23 19.93
C PRO A 19 -23.88 -28.27 20.54
N LYS A 20 -23.27 -28.59 21.70
CA LYS A 20 -22.23 -27.73 22.29
C LYS A 20 -20.96 -27.73 21.43
N ILE A 21 -20.59 -28.90 20.92
CA ILE A 21 -19.45 -29.06 20.02
C ILE A 21 -19.76 -28.44 18.66
N LEU A 22 -20.95 -28.67 18.12
CA LEU A 22 -21.40 -28.07 16.86
C LEU A 22 -21.38 -26.54 16.92
N ILE A 23 -21.82 -25.95 18.05
CA ILE A 23 -21.79 -24.51 18.26
C ILE A 23 -20.34 -23.98 18.27
N GLY A 24 -19.45 -24.65 19.02
CA GLY A 24 -18.05 -24.25 19.11
C GLY A 24 -17.24 -24.45 17.81
N VAL A 25 -17.54 -25.50 17.05
CA VAL A 25 -16.79 -25.88 15.84
C VAL A 25 -17.33 -25.21 14.58
N ILE A 26 -18.63 -24.94 14.51
CA ILE A 26 -19.26 -24.39 13.30
C ILE A 26 -19.76 -22.96 13.51
N LEU A 27 -20.57 -22.71 14.54
CA LEU A 27 -21.16 -21.38 14.76
C LEU A 27 -20.10 -20.33 15.09
N MET A 28 -19.13 -20.66 15.94
CA MET A 28 -18.08 -19.70 16.34
C MET A 28 -17.23 -19.24 15.14
N PRO A 29 -16.66 -20.13 14.29
CA PRO A 29 -15.94 -19.68 13.09
C PRO A 29 -16.82 -18.90 12.11
N VAL A 30 -18.08 -19.30 11.92
CA VAL A 30 -19.02 -18.60 11.04
C VAL A 30 -19.29 -17.16 11.50
N ILE A 31 -19.19 -16.88 12.79
CA ILE A 31 -19.34 -15.52 13.35
C ILE A 31 -18.01 -14.78 13.35
N ILE A 32 -16.93 -15.43 13.79
CA ILE A 32 -15.62 -14.78 13.96
C ILE A 32 -14.98 -14.42 12.62
N PHE A 33 -15.09 -15.28 11.60
CA PHE A 33 -14.45 -15.01 10.31
C PHE A 33 -14.98 -13.76 9.61
N PRO A 34 -16.31 -13.52 9.53
CA PRO A 34 -16.82 -12.25 9.02
C PRO A 34 -16.39 -11.04 9.86
N VAL A 35 -16.34 -11.17 11.18
CA VAL A 35 -15.91 -10.08 12.07
C VAL A 35 -14.46 -9.72 11.79
N ILE A 36 -13.54 -10.68 11.81
CA ILE A 36 -12.12 -10.43 11.52
C ILE A 36 -11.94 -9.96 10.06
N GLY A 37 -12.63 -10.59 9.11
CA GLY A 37 -12.58 -10.20 7.70
C GLY A 37 -13.01 -8.75 7.48
N SER A 38 -14.09 -8.31 8.15
CA SER A 38 -14.56 -6.93 8.10
C SER A 38 -13.58 -5.95 8.76
N ALA A 39 -12.95 -6.33 9.88
CA ALA A 39 -11.94 -5.50 10.53
C ALA A 39 -10.70 -5.30 9.64
N ILE A 40 -10.28 -6.36 8.96
CA ILE A 40 -9.19 -6.31 7.97
C ILE A 40 -9.59 -5.43 6.78
N GLN A 41 -10.80 -5.60 6.24
CA GLN A 41 -11.31 -4.79 5.13
C GLN A 41 -11.32 -3.30 5.50
N ILE A 42 -11.87 -2.92 6.66
CA ILE A 42 -11.90 -1.52 7.13
C ILE A 42 -10.49 -0.96 7.26
N SER A 43 -9.55 -1.77 7.76
CA SER A 43 -8.14 -1.37 7.88
C SER A 43 -7.52 -1.12 6.50
N GLN A 44 -7.74 -2.03 5.55
CA GLN A 44 -7.25 -1.89 4.16
C GLN A 44 -7.88 -0.69 3.45
N GLU A 45 -9.19 -0.48 3.58
CA GLU A 45 -9.89 0.67 3.01
C GLU A 45 -9.42 1.99 3.61
N SER A 46 -9.02 2.00 4.88
CA SER A 46 -8.46 3.19 5.53
C SER A 46 -7.07 3.51 4.99
N VAL A 47 -6.22 2.49 4.81
CA VAL A 47 -4.92 2.64 4.14
C VAL A 47 -5.09 3.09 2.70
N GLN A 48 -6.01 2.47 1.94
CA GLN A 48 -6.27 2.84 0.55
C GLN A 48 -6.82 4.25 0.44
N ARG A 49 -7.73 4.69 1.32
CA ARG A 49 -8.21 6.07 1.37
C ARG A 49 -7.11 7.07 1.74
N ALA A 50 -6.23 6.72 2.68
CA ALA A 50 -5.07 7.53 2.99
C ALA A 50 -4.13 7.68 1.78
N ILE A 51 -3.90 6.61 1.02
CA ILE A 51 -3.09 6.64 -0.21
C ILE A 51 -3.79 7.43 -1.33
N MET A 52 -5.10 7.25 -1.53
CA MET A 52 -5.86 7.97 -2.55
C MET A 52 -6.04 9.46 -2.23
N GLY A 53 -6.07 9.83 -0.94
CA GLY A 53 -6.14 11.22 -0.49
C GLY A 53 -4.76 11.90 -0.34
N ALA A 54 -3.69 11.12 -0.23
CA ALA A 54 -2.34 11.63 -0.12
C ALA A 54 -1.86 12.16 -1.47
N SER A 55 -1.92 13.49 -1.64
CA SER A 55 -1.14 14.13 -2.70
C SER A 55 0.35 13.91 -2.44
N PHE A 56 1.14 13.69 -3.48
CA PHE A 56 2.59 13.71 -3.36
C PHE A 56 3.17 14.86 -4.18
N ALA A 57 4.18 15.50 -3.63
CA ALA A 57 4.92 16.53 -4.31
C ALA A 57 5.98 15.89 -5.22
N VAL A 58 6.30 16.55 -6.33
CA VAL A 58 7.38 16.10 -7.23
C VAL A 58 8.30 17.26 -7.54
N TRP A 59 9.61 16.98 -7.50
CA TRP A 59 10.67 17.89 -7.93
C TRP A 59 11.77 17.11 -8.66
N THR A 60 12.41 17.76 -9.63
CA THR A 60 13.52 17.20 -10.41
C THR A 60 14.55 18.29 -10.68
N ASP A 61 15.83 17.92 -10.64
CA ASP A 61 16.95 18.70 -11.21
C ASP A 61 17.61 17.97 -12.40
N ASP A 62 16.93 16.94 -12.89
CA ASP A 62 17.20 16.18 -14.11
C ASP A 62 16.28 16.58 -15.25
N ASP A 63 16.75 16.40 -16.48
CA ASP A 63 16.02 16.67 -17.71
C ASP A 63 16.12 15.50 -18.71
N GLY A 64 15.23 15.49 -19.70
CA GLY A 64 15.25 14.52 -20.79
C GLY A 64 14.00 13.63 -20.85
N PHE A 65 13.89 12.90 -21.96
CA PHE A 65 12.65 12.21 -22.35
C PHE A 65 12.20 11.12 -21.37
N VAL A 66 13.13 10.47 -20.67
CA VAL A 66 12.80 9.46 -19.65
C VAL A 66 12.25 10.13 -18.40
N THR A 67 12.86 11.23 -17.98
CA THR A 67 12.38 12.06 -16.86
C THR A 67 11.00 12.62 -17.17
N ASP A 68 10.80 13.15 -18.37
CA ASP A 68 9.50 13.64 -18.83
C ASP A 68 8.45 12.54 -18.88
N ALA A 69 8.81 11.33 -19.33
CA ALA A 69 7.91 10.18 -19.35
C ALA A 69 7.48 9.78 -17.93
N LEU A 70 8.41 9.78 -16.96
CA LEU A 70 8.09 9.51 -15.56
C LEU A 70 7.19 10.60 -14.97
N LEU A 71 7.51 11.87 -15.19
CA LEU A 71 6.69 12.99 -14.75
C LEU A 71 5.27 12.90 -15.30
N ASN A 72 5.12 12.65 -16.61
CA ASN A 72 3.82 12.47 -17.25
C ASN A 72 3.03 11.30 -16.67
N TYR A 73 3.70 10.17 -16.39
CA TYR A 73 3.08 9.03 -15.73
C TYR A 73 2.57 9.37 -14.33
N LEU A 74 3.35 10.12 -13.54
CA LEU A 74 2.97 10.55 -12.20
C LEU A 74 1.77 11.51 -12.26
N TYR A 75 1.80 12.51 -13.12
CA TYR A 75 0.71 13.51 -13.27
C TYR A 75 -0.60 12.93 -13.79
N THR A 76 -0.55 11.88 -14.63
CA THR A 76 -1.76 11.30 -15.23
C THR A 76 -2.55 10.45 -14.24
N ASN A 77 -1.85 9.73 -13.35
CA ASN A 77 -2.47 8.70 -12.52
C ASN A 77 -2.68 9.12 -11.06
N ASN A 78 -2.20 10.30 -10.65
CA ASN A 78 -2.17 10.69 -9.24
C ASN A 78 -2.44 12.18 -9.04
N THR A 79 -2.80 12.55 -7.80
CA THR A 79 -2.86 13.95 -7.37
C THR A 79 -1.45 14.42 -7.02
N VAL A 80 -0.81 15.13 -7.93
CA VAL A 80 0.58 15.57 -7.78
C VAL A 80 0.66 17.08 -7.60
N VAL A 81 1.47 17.52 -6.65
CA VAL A 81 1.80 18.94 -6.44
C VAL A 81 3.19 19.22 -7.02
N PRO A 82 3.31 19.88 -8.20
CA PRO A 82 4.61 20.22 -8.74
C PRO A 82 5.29 21.27 -7.85
N ILE A 83 6.55 21.04 -7.48
CA ILE A 83 7.38 22.02 -6.78
C ILE A 83 8.33 22.65 -7.78
N GLN A 84 8.37 23.98 -7.81
CA GLN A 84 9.38 24.74 -8.53
C GLN A 84 10.43 25.23 -7.54
N ALA A 85 11.65 24.75 -7.70
CA ALA A 85 12.79 25.12 -6.86
C ALA A 85 14.09 24.95 -7.65
N THR A 86 15.10 25.75 -7.31
CA THR A 86 16.41 25.70 -7.95
C THR A 86 17.31 24.66 -7.30
N THR A 87 17.05 24.34 -6.03
CA THR A 87 17.85 23.40 -5.22
C THR A 87 16.97 22.44 -4.46
N LEU A 88 17.53 21.30 -4.06
CA LEU A 88 16.83 20.32 -3.23
C LEU A 88 16.40 20.91 -1.87
N GLU A 89 17.22 21.77 -1.27
CA GLU A 89 16.90 22.40 0.01
C GLU A 89 15.67 23.32 -0.10
N GLU A 90 15.63 24.15 -1.15
CA GLU A 90 14.47 24.99 -1.46
C GLU A 90 13.22 24.15 -1.79
N ALA A 91 13.40 23.02 -2.48
CA ALA A 91 12.31 22.08 -2.77
C ALA A 91 11.75 21.46 -1.49
N LEU A 92 12.63 21.06 -0.56
CA LEU A 92 12.23 20.50 0.73
C LEU A 92 11.52 21.53 1.61
N LEU A 93 11.99 22.78 1.63
CA LEU A 93 11.31 23.87 2.34
C LEU A 93 9.91 24.12 1.77
N SER A 94 9.79 24.18 0.44
CA SER A 94 8.51 24.33 -0.24
C SER A 94 7.58 23.15 0.06
N PHE A 95 8.10 21.93 0.05
CA PHE A 95 7.38 20.71 0.40
C PHE A 95 6.84 20.74 1.84
N THR A 96 7.58 21.30 2.80
CA THR A 96 7.06 21.42 4.18
C THR A 96 5.82 22.31 4.31
N SER A 97 5.58 23.17 3.31
CA SER A 97 4.42 24.05 3.26
C SER A 97 3.23 23.44 2.49
N THR A 98 3.38 22.23 1.92
CA THR A 98 2.28 21.52 1.25
C THR A 98 1.65 20.48 2.18
N ASP A 99 0.39 20.14 1.91
CA ASP A 99 -0.31 19.03 2.58
C ASP A 99 0.05 17.66 1.97
N SER A 100 1.13 17.59 1.18
CA SER A 100 1.55 16.37 0.52
C SER A 100 2.20 15.41 1.51
N ALA A 101 1.90 14.12 1.40
CA ALA A 101 2.43 13.11 2.31
C ALA A 101 3.93 12.85 2.09
N ALA A 102 4.37 12.98 0.83
CA ALA A 102 5.76 12.74 0.44
C ALA A 102 6.17 13.64 -0.73
N LEU A 103 7.47 13.90 -0.83
CA LEU A 103 8.14 14.49 -2.00
C LEU A 103 8.93 13.40 -2.72
N VAL A 104 8.62 13.19 -4.00
CA VAL A 104 9.44 12.40 -4.92
C VAL A 104 10.45 13.31 -5.59
N TYR A 105 11.73 13.02 -5.38
CA TYR A 105 12.85 13.70 -6.00
C TYR A 105 13.48 12.81 -7.07
N ILE A 106 13.52 13.33 -8.30
CA ILE A 106 14.23 12.74 -9.44
C ILE A 106 15.59 13.45 -9.56
N PRO A 107 16.69 12.83 -9.10
CA PRO A 107 18.02 13.44 -9.15
C PRO A 107 18.62 13.44 -10.55
N ARG A 108 19.42 14.46 -10.82
CA ARG A 108 20.26 14.56 -12.01
C ARG A 108 21.01 13.24 -12.30
N GLY A 109 20.97 12.83 -13.56
CA GLY A 109 21.55 11.58 -14.05
C GLY A 109 20.55 10.41 -14.11
N TYR A 110 19.30 10.62 -13.69
CA TYR A 110 18.24 9.60 -13.81
C TYR A 110 18.00 9.24 -15.29
N ASN A 111 17.76 10.24 -16.15
CA ASN A 111 17.51 10.05 -17.57
C ASN A 111 18.68 9.34 -18.28
N GLU A 112 19.91 9.77 -17.99
CA GLU A 112 21.12 9.17 -18.56
C GLU A 112 21.28 7.72 -18.13
N ASN A 113 21.18 7.43 -16.83
CA ASN A 113 21.34 6.06 -16.32
C ASN A 113 20.33 5.10 -16.94
N ILE A 114 19.05 5.49 -16.99
CA ILE A 114 18.01 4.64 -17.57
C ILE A 114 18.24 4.44 -19.07
N THR A 115 18.65 5.49 -19.80
CA THR A 115 18.96 5.39 -21.23
C THR A 115 20.13 4.43 -21.50
N LEU A 116 21.10 4.36 -20.58
CA LEU A 116 22.25 3.45 -20.65
C LEU A 116 21.94 2.03 -20.14
N GLY A 117 20.70 1.75 -19.70
CA GLY A 117 20.33 0.46 -19.11
C GLY A 117 20.93 0.23 -17.71
N VAL A 118 21.36 1.30 -17.04
CA VAL A 118 21.86 1.30 -15.67
C VAL A 118 20.73 1.71 -14.72
N GLN A 119 20.88 1.40 -13.43
CA GLN A 119 19.90 1.75 -12.41
C GLN A 119 19.69 3.27 -12.31
N GLY A 120 18.44 3.71 -12.51
CA GLY A 120 18.00 5.06 -12.15
C GLY A 120 17.74 5.17 -10.65
N ASN A 121 18.16 6.28 -10.05
CA ASN A 121 17.94 6.54 -8.63
C ASN A 121 16.77 7.51 -8.46
N LEU A 122 15.93 7.27 -7.45
CA LEU A 122 14.88 8.17 -7.01
C LEU A 122 14.98 8.32 -5.49
N LYS A 123 14.64 9.48 -4.95
CA LYS A 123 14.60 9.71 -3.50
C LYS A 123 13.20 10.12 -3.09
N VAL A 124 12.74 9.60 -1.96
CA VAL A 124 11.43 9.93 -1.40
C VAL A 124 11.64 10.51 -0.01
N TYR A 125 11.08 11.69 0.22
CA TYR A 125 11.10 12.37 1.51
C TYR A 125 9.68 12.40 2.08
N ALA A 126 9.48 11.85 3.27
CA ALA A 126 8.19 11.87 3.94
C ALA A 126 8.11 13.05 4.91
N ASN A 127 6.96 13.74 4.97
CA ASN A 127 6.72 14.76 5.98
C ASN A 127 6.19 14.10 7.26
N LEU A 128 7.07 13.93 8.25
CA LEU A 128 6.74 13.24 9.51
C LEU A 128 5.81 14.06 10.42
N ARG A 129 5.52 15.33 10.12
CA ARG A 129 4.54 16.12 10.91
C ARG A 129 3.11 15.60 10.81
N ASN A 130 2.78 14.84 9.76
CA ASN A 130 1.42 14.34 9.50
C ASN A 130 1.25 12.85 9.82
N LEU A 131 2.23 12.19 10.45
CA LEU A 131 2.11 10.81 10.94
C LEU A 131 1.56 10.82 12.37
N ASN A 132 0.24 10.98 12.50
CA ASN A 132 -0.51 10.69 13.73
C ASN A 132 -1.16 9.31 13.62
#